data_AF-A0A1D6K3E2-F1
#
_entry.id   AF-A0A1D6K3E2-F1
#
_cell.length_a   1.000
_cell.length_b   1.000
_cell.length_c   1.000
_cell.angle_alpha   90.00
_cell.angle_beta   90.00
_cell.angle_gamma   90.00
#
_symmetry.space_group_name_H-M   'P 1'
#
loop_
_entity.id
_entity.type
_entity.pdbx_description
1 polymer ?
#
loop_
_entity_poly.entity_id
_entity_poly.type
_entity_poly.pdbx_seq_one_letter_code
_entity_poly.pdbx_strand_id
1 'polypeptide(L)'
;MLYIVGLGLGDERDITVRGLDAVRSCSKIYMEEARGGYAYRRETLCIGVARLGSDDQKIVAGPMEKLLDVDFGPPLHCLIIVGETHPLEEEMLEFYMIK
;
A
#
# COMPACT_ATOMS: atom_id res chain seq x y z
N MET A 1 12.35 0.55 -0.30
CA MET A 1 11.08 0.99 -0.93
C MET A 1 10.18 -0.23 -1.02
N LEU A 2 8.93 -0.16 -0.57
CA LEU A 2 7.98 -1.26 -0.70
C LEU A 2 7.25 -1.13 -2.05
N TYR A 3 7.31 -2.15 -2.89
CA TYR A 3 6.58 -2.21 -4.15
C TYR A 3 5.49 -3.27 -4.04
N ILE A 4 4.26 -2.91 -4.40
CA ILE A 4 3.17 -3.86 -4.60
C ILE A 4 3.04 -4.05 -6.12
N VAL A 5 3.27 -5.27 -6.58
CA VAL A 5 3.29 -5.59 -8.01
C VAL A 5 2.22 -6.64 -8.29
N GLY A 6 1.22 -6.26 -9.09
CA GLY A 6 0.23 -7.21 -9.58
C GLY A 6 0.81 -8.08 -10.70
N LEU A 7 0.56 -9.39 -10.63
CA LEU A 7 1.07 -10.38 -11.59
C LEU A 7 0.22 -10.54 -12.86
N GLY A 8 -0.89 -9.81 -13.00
CA GLY A 8 -1.83 -9.99 -14.12
C GLY A 8 -2.91 -11.04 -13.81
N LEU A 9 -3.82 -11.30 -14.76
CA LEU A 9 -4.99 -12.16 -14.57
C LEU A 9 -4.73 -13.65 -14.90
N GLY A 10 -3.66 -13.97 -15.63
CA GLY A 10 -3.31 -15.34 -16.01
C GLY A 10 -2.29 -15.96 -15.07
N ASP A 11 -1.01 -15.72 -15.33
CA ASP A 11 0.11 -16.27 -14.56
C ASP A 11 1.19 -15.24 -14.24
N GLU A 12 2.25 -15.62 -13.53
CA GLU A 12 3.31 -14.70 -13.10
C GLU A 12 4.04 -13.99 -14.25
N ARG A 13 3.88 -14.46 -15.49
CA ARG A 13 4.46 -13.85 -16.69
C ARG A 13 3.61 -12.71 -17.24
N ASP A 14 2.38 -12.54 -16.76
CA ASP A 14 1.50 -11.41 -17.11
C ASP A 14 1.83 -10.13 -16.31
N ILE A 15 2.89 -10.17 -15.50
CA ILE A 15 3.43 -9.00 -14.79
C ILE A 15 3.75 -7.86 -15.77
N THR A 16 3.33 -6.65 -15.43
CA THR A 16 3.63 -5.46 -16.26
C THR A 16 5.15 -5.22 -16.35
N VAL A 17 5.63 -4.63 -17.45
CA VAL A 17 7.07 -4.31 -17.63
C VAL A 17 7.61 -3.49 -16.45
N ARG A 18 6.86 -2.48 -15.99
CA ARG A 18 7.20 -1.70 -14.79
C ARG A 18 7.25 -2.56 -13.53
N GLY A 19 6.34 -3.52 -13.41
CA GLY A 19 6.35 -4.48 -12.32
C GLY A 19 7.61 -5.34 -12.33
N LEU A 20 8.00 -5.86 -13.49
CA LEU A 20 9.23 -6.64 -13.64
C LEU A 20 10.49 -5.83 -13.29
N ASP A 21 10.55 -4.58 -13.73
CA ASP A 21 11.66 -3.68 -13.40
C ASP A 21 11.74 -3.39 -11.89
N ALA A 22 10.59 -3.17 -11.25
CA ALA A 22 10.51 -3.01 -9.79
C ALA A 22 11.00 -4.27 -9.07
N VAL A 23 10.52 -5.46 -9.47
CA VAL A 23 10.95 -6.75 -8.92
C VAL A 23 12.47 -6.93 -9.02
N ARG A 24 13.07 -6.60 -10.18
CA ARG A 24 14.53 -6.69 -10.41
C ARG A 24 15.35 -5.76 -9.54
N SER A 25 14.78 -4.63 -9.10
CA SER A 25 15.45 -3.66 -8.23
C SER A 25 15.38 -4.05 -6.74
N CYS A 26 14.55 -5.02 -6.37
CA CYS A 26 14.30 -5.40 -4.99
C CYS A 26 15.34 -6.41 -4.49
N SER A 27 15.87 -6.16 -3.29
CA SER A 27 16.76 -7.10 -2.60
C SER A 27 16.02 -8.31 -2.00
N LYS A 28 14.70 -8.23 -1.85
CA LYS A 28 13.85 -9.31 -1.33
C LYS A 28 12.45 -9.22 -1.94
N ILE A 29 11.87 -10.37 -2.28
CA ILE A 29 10.55 -10.50 -2.91
C ILE A 29 9.71 -11.45 -2.05
N TYR A 30 8.43 -11.12 -1.85
CA TYR A 30 7.43 -11.94 -1.18
C TYR A 30 6.29 -12.20 -2.17
N MET A 31 5.87 -13.47 -2.34
CA MET A 31 4.73 -13.86 -3.19
C MET A 31 3.58 -14.37 -2.33
N GLU A 32 2.36 -14.03 -2.71
CA GLU A 32 1.13 -14.55 -2.14
C GLU A 32 0.44 -15.46 -3.16
N GLU A 33 -0.15 -16.58 -2.71
CA GLU A 33 -0.82 -17.55 -3.58
C GLU A 33 -2.20 -17.01 -4.01
N ALA A 34 -2.34 -16.68 -5.30
CA ALA A 34 -3.54 -16.02 -5.83
C ALA A 34 -4.74 -16.98 -5.90
N ARG A 35 -5.67 -16.87 -4.93
CA ARG A 35 -6.99 -17.51 -5.01
C ARG A 35 -7.93 -16.73 -5.93
N GLY A 36 -7.71 -16.78 -7.24
CA GLY A 36 -8.71 -16.46 -8.29
C GLY A 36 -9.33 -15.05 -8.32
N GLY A 37 -8.82 -14.09 -7.55
CA GLY A 37 -9.32 -12.71 -7.50
C GLY A 37 -8.22 -11.71 -7.19
N TYR A 38 -8.48 -10.42 -7.42
CA TYR A 38 -7.56 -9.36 -7.00
C TYR A 38 -7.50 -9.32 -5.47
N ALA A 39 -6.29 -9.43 -4.89
CA ALA A 39 -6.08 -9.33 -3.44
C ALA A 39 -6.54 -7.97 -2.88
N TYR A 40 -6.33 -6.90 -3.66
CA TYR A 40 -6.69 -5.52 -3.29
C TYR A 40 -7.29 -4.77 -4.48
N ARG A 41 -8.07 -3.73 -4.22
CA ARG A 41 -8.71 -2.85 -5.23
C ARG A 41 -8.40 -1.38 -4.93
N ARG A 42 -8.81 -0.49 -5.84
CA ARG A 42 -8.60 0.96 -5.71
C ARG A 42 -9.27 1.53 -4.45
N GLU A 43 -10.38 0.92 -4.05
CA GLU A 43 -11.20 1.29 -2.90
C GLU A 43 -10.69 0.67 -1.60
N THR A 44 -9.70 -0.24 -1.65
CA THR A 44 -9.13 -0.88 -0.47
C THR A 44 -8.57 0.20 0.47
N LEU A 45 -8.99 0.13 1.73
CA LEU A 45 -8.55 1.05 2.76
C LEU A 45 -7.07 0.80 3.08
N CYS A 46 -6.28 1.87 3.08
CA CYS A 46 -4.85 1.83 3.37
C CYS A 46 -4.44 2.98 4.28
N ILE A 47 -3.26 2.86 4.89
CA ILE A 47 -2.60 3.91 5.66
C ILE A 47 -1.23 4.16 5.06
N GLY A 48 -1.01 5.37 4.55
CA GLY A 48 0.31 5.85 4.20
C GLY A 48 0.98 6.47 5.42
N VAL A 49 2.20 6.04 5.71
CA VAL A 49 3.01 6.52 6.83
C VAL A 49 4.34 7.01 6.30
N ALA A 50 4.72 8.24 6.63
CA ALA A 50 6.00 8.82 6.29
C ALA A 50 6.73 9.29 7.55
N ARG A 51 7.99 8.88 7.68
CA ARG A 51 8.93 9.34 8.71
C ARG A 51 8.35 9.22 10.14
N LEU A 52 7.75 8.07 10.45
CA LEU A 52 7.20 7.79 11.78
C LEU A 52 8.25 8.05 12.87
N GLY A 53 7.92 8.93 13.83
CA GLY A 53 8.79 9.35 14.92
C GLY A 53 9.65 10.60 14.64
N SER A 54 9.56 11.22 13.45
CA SER A 54 10.20 12.51 13.17
C SER A 54 9.25 13.69 13.44
N ASP A 55 9.83 14.90 13.55
CA ASP A 55 9.06 16.15 13.72
C ASP A 55 8.15 16.46 12.52
N ASP A 56 8.51 15.95 11.34
CA ASP A 56 7.78 16.14 10.09
C ASP A 56 7.00 14.89 9.66
N GLN A 57 6.67 13.99 10.60
CA GLN A 57 5.87 12.80 10.37
C GLN A 57 4.55 13.10 9.67
N LYS A 58 4.15 12.21 8.75
CA LYS A 58 2.82 12.26 8.12
C LYS A 58 2.15 10.89 8.11
N ILE A 59 0.93 10.82 8.62
CA ILE A 59 0.08 9.62 8.61
C ILE A 59 -1.24 10.01 7.96
N VAL A 60 -1.65 9.27 6.92
CA VAL A 60 -2.91 9.49 6.21
C VAL A 60 -3.56 8.14 5.90
N ALA A 61 -4.82 7.99 6.27
CA ALA A 61 -5.66 6.83 5.98
C ALA A 61 -6.67 7.18 4.88
N GLY A 62 -7.02 6.21 4.05
CA GLY A 62 -8.04 6.38 3.03
C GLY A 62 -8.00 5.31 1.94
N PRO A 63 -8.94 5.35 0.98
CA PRO A 63 -8.90 4.47 -0.18
C PRO A 63 -7.56 4.58 -0.89
N MET A 64 -7.01 3.44 -1.34
CA MET A 64 -5.71 3.37 -2.01
C MET A 64 -5.58 4.40 -3.14
N GLU A 65 -6.64 4.58 -3.92
CA GLU A 65 -6.64 5.56 -5.01
C GLU A 65 -6.52 7.02 -4.56
N LYS A 66 -7.02 7.35 -3.36
CA LYS A 66 -6.90 8.70 -2.80
C LYS A 66 -5.50 8.95 -2.26
N LEU A 67 -4.84 7.92 -1.73
CA LEU A 67 -3.46 8.03 -1.24
C LEU A 67 -2.46 8.29 -2.37
N LEU A 68 -2.77 7.93 -3.62
CA LEU A 68 -1.91 8.24 -4.79
C LEU A 68 -1.71 9.74 -4.99
N ASP A 69 -2.68 10.55 -4.59
CA ASP A 69 -2.65 12.01 -4.76
C ASP A 69 -2.03 12.73 -3.55
N VAL A 70 -1.68 12.00 -2.49
CA VAL A 70 -1.11 12.58 -1.27
C VAL A 70 0.40 12.74 -1.41
N ASP A 71 0.88 13.98 -1.26
CA ASP A 71 2.31 14.24 -1.09
C ASP A 71 2.74 13.85 0.33
N PHE A 72 3.45 12.73 0.45
CA PHE A 72 4.03 12.26 1.71
C PHE A 72 5.36 12.93 2.07
N GLY A 73 5.91 13.75 1.17
CA GLY A 73 7.22 14.37 1.32
C GLY A 73 8.37 13.39 1.07
N PRO A 74 9.56 13.62 1.67
CA PRO A 74 10.73 12.77 1.45
C PRO A 74 10.63 11.41 2.17
N PRO A 75 11.36 10.38 1.72
CA PRO A 75 11.46 9.09 2.42
C PRO A 75 11.86 9.23 3.91
N LEU A 76 11.59 8.23 4.77
CA LEU A 76 11.09 6.88 4.50
C LEU A 76 9.56 6.77 4.53
N HIS A 77 9.01 5.94 3.63
CA HIS A 77 7.57 5.65 3.54
C HIS A 77 7.27 4.18 3.86
N CYS A 78 6.10 3.95 4.46
CA CYS A 78 5.48 2.66 4.68
C CYS A 78 4.01 2.75 4.24
N LEU A 79 3.47 1.67 3.70
CA LEU A 79 2.05 1.53 3.36
C LEU A 79 1.50 0.34 4.14
N ILE A 80 0.39 0.55 4.83
CA ILE A 80 -0.36 -0.48 5.56
C ILE A 80 -1.64 -0.73 4.79
N ILE A 81 -1.92 -1.98 4.45
CA ILE A 81 -3.22 -2.38 3.89
C ILE A 81 -4.10 -2.81 5.05
N VAL A 82 -5.25 -2.15 5.19
CA VAL A 82 -6.13 -2.39 6.33
C VAL A 82 -6.97 -3.64 6.06
N GLY A 83 -6.91 -4.59 7.01
CA GLY A 83 -7.73 -5.80 7.02
C GLY A 83 -9.02 -5.59 7.82
N GLU A 84 -9.50 -6.65 8.46
CA GLU A 84 -10.57 -6.54 9.45
C GLU A 84 -10.05 -5.82 10.70
N THR A 85 -10.80 -4.83 11.18
CA THR A 85 -10.42 -3.97 12.31
C THR A 85 -11.35 -4.17 13.50
N HIS A 86 -10.80 -4.03 14.70
CA HIS A 86 -11.60 -3.86 15.91
C HIS A 86 -12.16 -2.43 15.97
N PRO A 87 -13.32 -2.17 16.61
CA PRO A 87 -13.90 -0.82 16.70
C PRO A 87 -12.93 0.26 17.21
N LEU A 88 -12.05 -0.09 18.15
CA LEU A 88 -11.00 0.82 18.64
C LEU A 88 -9.99 1.21 17.55
N GLU A 89 -9.67 0.29 16.64
CA GLU A 89 -8.78 0.58 15.50
C GLU A 89 -9.48 1.46 14.47
N GLU A 90 -10.79 1.29 14.27
CA GLU A 90 -11.61 2.17 13.42
C GLU A 90 -11.64 3.60 13.96
N GLU A 91 -11.90 3.76 15.26
CA GLU A 91 -11.83 5.06 15.94
C GLU A 91 -10.44 5.70 15.77
N MET A 92 -9.37 4.91 15.85
CA MET A 92 -8.01 5.42 15.63
C MET A 92 -7.76 5.82 14.17
N LEU A 93 -8.27 5.04 13.22
CA LEU A 93 -8.16 5.32 11.78
C LEU A 93 -8.83 6.65 11.41
N GLU A 94 -9.99 6.96 12.00
CA GLU A 94 -10.75 8.19 11.74
C GLU A 94 -9.90 9.46 11.95
N PHE A 95 -8.99 9.48 12.93
CA PHE A 95 -8.09 10.62 13.16
C PHE A 95 -7.18 10.93 11.97
N TYR A 96 -6.87 9.93 11.16
CA TYR A 96 -5.96 10.04 10.03
C TYR A 96 -6.67 10.00 8.67
N MET A 97 -7.98 9.84 8.64
CA MET A 97 -8.74 9.75 7.40
C MET A 97 -8.60 11.03 6.57
N ILE A 98 -8.26 10.84 5.30
CA ILE A 98 -8.26 11.93 4.31
C ILE A 98 -9.67 12.50 4.18
N LYS A 99 -9.78 13.82 4.25
CA LYS A 99 -11.05 14.56 4.14
C LYS A 99 -11.33 14.97 2.70
#